data_AF-A0A8H8SLE8-F1
#
_entry.id   AF-A0A8H8SLE8-F1
#
_cell.length_a   1.000
_cell.length_b   1.000
_cell.length_c   1.000
_cell.angle_alpha   90.00
_cell.angle_beta   90.00
_cell.angle_gamma   90.00
#
_symmetry.space_group_name_H-M   'P 1'
#
loop_
_entity.id
_entity.type
_entity.pdbx_description
1 polymer ?
#
loop_
_entity_poly.entity_id
_entity_poly.type
_entity_poly.pdbx_seq_one_letter_code
_entity_poly.pdbx_strand_id
1 'polypeptide(L)'
;METARSGKEKQQADSIPREWIIDIPEHRQNVMQIPYECGLLTAFELQVTDTTDVAIILEKLSKGEWKSVDVTRAFYKRAVIAHQATNCLTEIFVDRALARAAEMDRFLEENKSLKGPCMDFQSV
;
A
#
# COMPACT_ATOMS: atom_id res chain seq x y z
N MET A 1 -35.18 -7.58 2.02
CA MET A 1 -33.99 -6.81 2.44
C MET A 1 -32.90 -7.80 2.83
N GLU A 2 -31.68 -7.55 2.34
CA GLU A 2 -30.41 -7.98 2.94
C GLU A 2 -29.88 -9.42 2.76
N THR A 3 -29.36 -9.76 1.57
CA THR A 3 -28.48 -10.96 1.39
C THR A 3 -27.35 -10.73 0.37
N ALA A 4 -26.62 -9.61 0.48
CA ALA A 4 -25.47 -9.32 -0.41
C ALA A 4 -24.11 -9.15 0.31
N ARG A 5 -24.07 -9.27 1.65
CA ARG A 5 -22.83 -9.05 2.44
C ARG A 5 -21.92 -10.30 2.51
N SER A 6 -22.51 -11.49 2.60
CA SER A 6 -21.79 -12.70 3.06
C SER A 6 -20.83 -13.35 2.04
N GLY A 7 -20.88 -12.99 0.75
CA GLY A 7 -20.01 -13.58 -0.28
C GLY A 7 -18.67 -12.86 -0.52
N LYS A 8 -18.58 -11.59 -0.12
CA LYS A 8 -17.41 -10.74 -0.38
C LYS A 8 -16.38 -10.77 0.75
N GLU A 9 -16.84 -10.98 1.98
CA GLU A 9 -16.00 -11.02 3.19
C GLU A 9 -14.99 -12.16 3.18
N LYS A 10 -15.37 -13.34 2.65
CA LYS A 10 -14.45 -14.49 2.54
C LYS A 10 -13.32 -14.26 1.54
N GLN A 11 -13.62 -13.64 0.40
CA GLN A 11 -12.61 -13.33 -0.62
C GLN A 11 -11.62 -12.25 -0.15
N GLN A 12 -12.06 -11.31 0.67
CA GLN A 12 -11.19 -10.30 1.28
C GLN A 12 -10.18 -10.96 2.24
N ALA A 13 -10.64 -11.86 3.11
CA ALA A 13 -9.79 -12.54 4.10
C ALA A 13 -8.75 -13.46 3.45
N ASP A 14 -9.09 -14.15 2.36
CA ASP A 14 -8.14 -15.00 1.62
C ASP A 14 -7.08 -14.19 0.84
N SER A 15 -7.38 -12.93 0.49
CA SER A 15 -6.47 -12.08 -0.28
C SER A 15 -5.43 -11.35 0.58
N ILE A 16 -5.57 -11.39 1.91
CA ILE A 16 -4.58 -10.80 2.82
C ILE A 16 -3.54 -11.88 3.17
N PRO A 17 -2.25 -11.63 2.90
CA PRO A 17 -1.19 -12.53 3.35
C PRO A 17 -1.24 -12.69 4.87
N ARG A 18 -1.24 -13.93 5.36
CA ARG A 18 -1.25 -14.22 6.81
C ARG A 18 -0.10 -13.57 7.57
N GLU A 19 1.02 -13.34 6.88
CA GLU A 19 2.18 -12.62 7.39
C GLU A 19 1.89 -11.16 7.79
N TRP A 20 0.80 -10.56 7.31
CA TRP A 20 0.43 -9.16 7.61
C TRP A 20 -0.71 -9.03 8.63
N ILE A 21 -1.14 -10.16 9.20
CA ILE A 21 -2.16 -10.18 10.24
C ILE A 21 -1.50 -9.78 11.57
N ILE A 22 -2.07 -8.77 12.23
CA ILE A 22 -1.59 -8.27 13.51
C ILE A 22 -2.70 -8.35 14.55
N ASP A 23 -2.33 -8.61 15.80
CA ASP A 23 -3.27 -8.66 16.91
C ASP A 23 -3.54 -7.23 17.39
N ILE A 24 -4.73 -6.70 17.07
CA ILE A 24 -5.12 -5.34 17.43
C ILE A 24 -6.05 -5.42 18.65
N PRO A 25 -5.67 -4.87 19.81
CA PRO A 25 -6.55 -4.87 20.97
C PRO A 25 -7.78 -3.99 20.71
N GLU A 26 -8.98 -4.54 20.97
CA GLU A 26 -10.29 -3.90 20.70
C GLU A 26 -10.48 -2.52 21.35
N HIS A 27 -9.77 -2.22 22.43
CA HIS A 27 -9.90 -0.96 23.18
C HIS A 27 -8.93 0.15 22.74
N ARG A 28 -8.34 0.04 21.55
CA ARG A 28 -7.35 1.01 21.09
C ARG A 28 -8.02 2.20 20.40
N GLN A 29 -8.08 3.35 21.08
CA GLN A 29 -8.66 4.57 20.51
C GLN A 29 -7.81 5.21 19.40
N ASN A 30 -6.50 4.95 19.36
CA ASN A 30 -5.59 5.58 18.41
C ASN A 30 -5.09 4.58 17.35
N VAL A 31 -5.79 4.55 16.21
CA VAL A 31 -5.45 3.70 15.06
C VAL A 31 -4.22 4.17 14.28
N MET A 32 -3.80 5.42 14.48
CA MET A 32 -2.68 6.03 13.75
C MET A 32 -1.32 5.53 14.23
N GLN A 33 -1.22 5.06 15.48
CA GLN A 33 0.02 4.55 16.08
C GLN A 33 0.25 3.06 15.82
N ILE A 34 -0.79 2.32 15.42
CA ILE A 34 -0.71 0.87 15.15
C ILE A 34 0.42 0.53 14.15
N PRO A 35 0.63 1.26 13.04
CA PRO A 35 1.73 0.97 12.10
C PRO A 35 3.12 1.02 12.74
N TYR A 36 3.36 1.90 13.71
CA TYR A 36 4.66 2.04 14.37
C TYR A 36 4.86 0.99 15.47
N GLU A 37 3.77 0.53 16.09
CA GLU A 37 3.82 -0.39 17.23
C GLU A 37 3.67 -1.87 16.84
N CYS A 38 3.08 -2.16 15.68
CA CYS A 38 2.85 -3.53 15.23
C CYS A 38 4.12 -4.30 14.85
N GLY A 39 5.25 -3.61 14.66
CA GLY A 39 6.53 -4.23 14.29
C GLY A 39 6.56 -4.88 12.89
N LEU A 40 5.47 -4.79 12.12
CA LEU A 40 5.35 -5.41 10.79
C LEU A 40 6.05 -4.59 9.68
N LEU A 41 6.11 -3.27 9.88
CA LEU A 41 6.71 -2.34 8.94
C LEU A 41 8.19 -2.17 9.26
N THR A 42 9.02 -2.30 8.23
CA THR A 42 10.45 -1.98 8.32
C THR A 42 10.66 -0.46 8.42
N ALA A 43 11.84 -0.02 8.87
CA ALA A 43 12.18 1.41 8.94
C ALA A 43 12.03 2.13 7.58
N PHE A 44 12.34 1.42 6.49
CA PHE A 44 12.12 1.91 5.13
C PHE A 44 10.63 2.08 4.81
N GLU A 45 9.80 1.07 5.10
CA GLU A 45 8.36 1.13 4.82
C GLU A 45 7.66 2.21 5.66
N LEU A 46 8.11 2.41 6.91
CA LEU A 46 7.69 3.55 7.72
C LEU A 46 8.10 4.86 7.06
N GLN A 47 9.36 5.02 6.66
CA GLN A 47 9.83 6.24 5.97
C GLN A 47 9.02 6.55 4.72
N VAL A 48 8.74 5.54 3.88
CA VAL A 48 7.93 5.72 2.67
C VAL A 48 6.52 6.17 3.01
N THR A 49 5.87 5.53 3.98
CA THR A 49 4.49 5.87 4.33
C THR A 49 4.35 7.14 5.20
N ASP A 50 5.42 7.58 5.84
CA ASP A 50 5.50 8.86 6.58
C ASP A 50 5.75 10.04 5.62
N THR A 51 6.37 9.76 4.47
CA THR A 51 6.56 10.73 3.39
C THR A 51 5.21 11.11 2.79
N THR A 52 4.68 12.26 3.18
CA THR A 52 3.38 12.77 2.70
C THR A 52 3.51 13.45 1.32
N ASP A 53 4.72 13.92 0.99
CA ASP A 53 5.01 14.57 -0.30
C ASP A 53 5.20 13.55 -1.41
N VAL A 54 4.17 13.39 -2.24
CA VAL A 54 4.19 12.53 -3.44
C VAL A 54 5.32 12.93 -4.39
N ALA A 55 5.66 14.22 -4.47
CA ALA A 55 6.77 14.71 -5.29
C ALA A 55 8.12 14.12 -4.86
N ILE A 56 8.36 13.96 -3.56
CA ILE A 56 9.60 13.36 -3.04
C ILE A 56 9.64 11.87 -3.39
N ILE A 57 8.53 11.16 -3.22
CA ILE A 57 8.42 9.74 -3.60
C ILE A 57 8.70 9.57 -5.09
N LEU A 58 8.08 10.40 -5.94
CA LEU A 58 8.29 10.38 -7.39
C LEU A 58 9.73 10.70 -7.78
N GLU A 59 10.37 11.66 -7.11
CA GLU A 59 11.78 11.98 -7.34
C GLU A 59 12.68 10.79 -7.01
N LYS A 60 12.45 10.14 -5.86
CA LYS A 60 13.20 8.95 -5.42
C LYS A 60 12.99 7.75 -6.34
N LEU A 61 11.76 7.54 -6.80
CA LEU A 61 11.43 6.54 -7.81
C LEU A 61 12.12 6.86 -9.14
N SER A 62 12.02 8.11 -9.62
CA SER A 62 12.65 8.54 -10.87
C SER A 62 14.17 8.44 -10.85
N LYS A 63 14.79 8.63 -9.68
CA LYS A 63 16.23 8.43 -9.47
C LYS A 63 16.62 6.95 -9.37
N GLY A 64 15.65 6.04 -9.26
CA GLY A 64 15.86 4.61 -9.02
C GLY A 64 16.39 4.32 -7.62
N GLU A 65 16.32 5.27 -6.69
CA GLU A 65 16.71 5.06 -5.30
C GLU A 65 15.69 4.14 -4.60
N TRP A 66 14.41 4.29 -4.94
CA TRP A 66 13.32 3.46 -4.43
C TRP A 66 12.71 2.64 -5.57
N LYS A 67 12.22 1.44 -5.24
CA LYS A 67 11.45 0.59 -6.18
C LYS A 67 9.95 0.80 -5.97
N SER A 68 9.20 0.88 -7.04
CA SER A 68 7.74 0.99 -7.04
C SER A 68 7.11 -0.19 -6.31
N VAL A 69 7.68 -1.39 -6.43
CA VAL A 69 7.24 -2.59 -5.70
C VAL A 69 7.36 -2.39 -4.19
N ASP A 70 8.49 -1.88 -3.71
CA ASP A 70 8.72 -1.67 -2.28
C ASP A 70 7.82 -0.56 -1.73
N VAL A 71 7.64 0.53 -2.50
CA VAL A 71 6.72 1.62 -2.13
C VAL A 71 5.29 1.11 -2.03
N THR A 72 4.84 0.37 -3.05
CA THR A 72 3.49 -0.21 -3.09
C THR A 72 3.28 -1.17 -1.93
N ARG A 73 4.26 -2.04 -1.63
CA ARG A 73 4.21 -2.95 -0.48
C ARG A 73 4.07 -2.19 0.84
N ALA A 74 4.81 -1.10 1.03
CA ALA A 74 4.74 -0.27 2.24
C ALA A 74 3.32 0.30 2.47
N PHE A 75 2.72 0.88 1.43
CA PHE A 75 1.36 1.41 1.49
C PHE A 75 0.33 0.30 1.74
N TYR A 76 0.45 -0.85 1.08
CA TYR A 76 -0.47 -1.97 1.28
C TYR A 76 -0.41 -2.54 2.70
N LYS A 77 0.79 -2.71 3.27
CA LYS A 77 0.93 -3.15 4.66
C LYS A 77 0.23 -2.18 5.62
N ARG A 78 0.45 -0.87 5.46
CA ARG A 78 -0.21 0.15 6.30
C ARG A 78 -1.73 0.17 6.10
N ALA A 79 -2.21 -0.03 4.87
CA ALA A 79 -3.63 -0.13 4.56
C ALA A 79 -4.26 -1.38 5.18
N VAL A 80 -3.59 -2.54 5.15
CA VAL A 80 -4.04 -3.79 5.78
C VAL A 80 -4.07 -3.66 7.31
N ILE A 81 -3.09 -2.98 7.91
CA ILE A 81 -3.10 -2.65 9.34
C ILE A 81 -4.30 -1.76 9.69
N ALA A 82 -4.53 -0.69 8.94
CA ALA A 82 -5.66 0.21 9.16
C ALA A 82 -7.00 -0.50 8.93
N HIS A 83 -7.06 -1.40 7.95
CA HIS A 83 -8.24 -2.22 7.66
C HIS A 83 -8.54 -3.19 8.80
N GLN A 84 -7.53 -3.87 9.36
CA GLN A 84 -7.74 -4.72 10.53
C GLN A 84 -8.29 -3.91 11.72
N ALA A 85 -7.92 -2.64 11.85
CA ALA A 85 -8.42 -1.76 12.92
C ALA A 85 -9.82 -1.18 12.67
N THR A 86 -10.20 -0.94 11.42
CA THR A 86 -11.40 -0.13 11.07
C THR A 86 -12.38 -0.83 10.13
N ASN A 87 -12.03 -2.00 9.62
CA ASN A 87 -12.74 -2.76 8.59
C ASN A 87 -13.08 -1.92 7.34
N CYS A 88 -12.17 -1.04 6.91
CA CYS A 88 -12.45 -0.02 5.88
C CYS A 88 -12.32 -0.47 4.41
N LEU A 89 -11.58 -1.55 4.11
CA LEU A 89 -11.35 -2.04 2.75
C LEU A 89 -12.40 -3.09 2.37
N THR A 90 -13.10 -2.86 1.26
CA THR A 90 -14.08 -3.82 0.73
C THR A 90 -13.48 -4.81 -0.27
N GLU A 91 -12.31 -4.53 -0.83
CA GLU A 91 -11.61 -5.41 -1.78
C GLU A 91 -10.10 -5.13 -1.66
N ILE A 92 -9.28 -6.17 -1.48
CA ILE A 92 -7.82 -6.03 -1.33
C ILE A 92 -7.16 -6.87 -2.42
N PHE A 93 -6.54 -6.20 -3.40
CA PHE A 93 -5.85 -6.85 -4.52
C PHE A 93 -4.33 -6.65 -4.43
N VAL A 94 -3.69 -7.25 -3.42
CA VAL A 94 -2.25 -7.09 -3.18
C VAL A 94 -1.43 -7.58 -4.37
N ASP A 95 -1.69 -8.80 -4.86
CA ASP A 95 -0.91 -9.40 -5.95
C ASP A 95 -0.98 -8.59 -7.24
N ARG A 96 -2.17 -8.09 -7.60
CA ARG A 96 -2.35 -7.27 -8.79
C ARG A 96 -1.57 -5.97 -8.69
N ALA A 97 -1.59 -5.33 -7.52
CA ALA A 97 -0.87 -4.08 -7.32
C ALA A 97 0.65 -4.28 -7.33
N LEU A 98 1.16 -5.35 -6.71
CA LEU A 98 2.58 -5.69 -6.75
C LEU A 98 3.03 -6.05 -8.17
N ALA A 99 2.23 -6.83 -8.91
CA ALA A 99 2.52 -7.14 -10.31
C ALA A 99 2.59 -5.86 -11.16
N ARG A 100 1.64 -4.93 -10.96
CA ARG A 100 1.65 -3.64 -11.67
C ARG A 100 2.85 -2.78 -11.29
N ALA A 101 3.22 -2.76 -10.02
CA ALA A 101 4.40 -2.03 -9.55
C ALA A 101 5.69 -2.62 -10.14
N ALA A 102 5.78 -3.94 -10.26
CA ALA A 102 6.92 -4.62 -10.89
C ALA A 102 7.01 -4.31 -12.40
N GLU A 103 5.88 -4.23 -13.10
CA GLU A 103 5.84 -3.75 -14.48
C GLU A 103 6.35 -2.30 -14.60
N MET A 104 6.00 -1.43 -13.66
CA MET A 104 6.46 -0.04 -13.64
C MET A 104 7.96 0.07 -13.39
N ASP A 105 8.50 -0.71 -12.44
CA ASP A 105 9.93 -0.76 -12.18
C ASP A 105 10.70 -1.26 -13.41
N ARG A 106 10.21 -2.34 -14.04
CA ARG A 106 10.80 -2.84 -15.28
C ARG A 106 10.74 -1.81 -16.41
N PHE A 107 9.61 -1.11 -16.55
CA PHE A 107 9.47 -0.04 -17.55
C PHE A 107 10.45 1.10 -17.29
N LEU A 108 10.65 1.49 -16.03
CA LEU A 108 11.60 2.51 -15.63
C LEU A 108 13.05 2.07 -15.91
N GLU A 109 13.39 0.82 -15.63
CA GLU A 109 14.72 0.26 -15.95
C GLU A 109 14.97 0.22 -17.47
N GLU A 110 13.97 -0.20 -18.26
CA GLU A 110 14.08 -0.35 -19.72
C GLU A 110 14.03 1.00 -20.46
N ASN A 111 13.16 1.94 -20.04
CA ASN A 111 12.91 3.19 -20.76
C ASN A 111 13.56 4.41 -20.09
N LYS A 112 14.13 4.26 -18.89
CA LYS A 112 14.65 5.36 -18.05
C LYS A 112 13.66 6.51 -17.85
N SER A 113 12.37 6.22 -18.01
CA SER A 113 11.28 7.19 -17.95
C SER A 113 10.06 6.56 -17.30
N LEU A 114 9.37 7.34 -16.47
CA LEU A 114 8.14 6.90 -15.81
C LEU A 114 7.00 6.88 -16.83
N LYS A 115 6.19 5.81 -16.83
CA LYS A 115 5.01 5.67 -17.69
C LYS A 115 3.88 6.58 -17.17
N GLY A 116 3.48 7.61 -17.93
CA GLY A 116 2.33 8.50 -17.60
C GLY A 116 0.97 7.81 -17.77
N PRO A 117 -0.12 8.22 -17.06
CA PRO A 117 -0.48 9.60 -16.72
C PRO A 117 -0.62 9.84 -15.20
N CYS A 118 0.42 10.43 -14.59
CA CYS A 118 0.34 11.16 -13.32
C CYS A 118 1.16 12.46 -13.39
N MET A 119 1.78 12.75 -14.54
CA MET A 119 2.67 13.89 -14.80
C MET A 119 2.06 14.91 -15.80
N ASP A 120 0.72 15.02 -15.86
CA ASP A 120 0.04 16.02 -16.71
C ASP A 120 -0.66 17.11 -15.87
N PHE A 121 0.00 17.62 -14.82
CA PHE A 121 -0.52 18.77 -14.03
C PHE A 121 0.32 20.04 -14.13
N GLN A 122 1.26 20.12 -15.08
CA GLN A 122 1.90 21.38 -15.47
C GLN A 122 1.90 21.54 -16.98
N SER A 123 0.72 21.79 -17.53
CA SER A 123 0.53 22.33 -18.90
C SER A 123 -0.86 22.94 -19.02
N VAL A 124 -1.13 24.01 -18.26
CA VAL A 124 -2.11 25.07 -18.59
C VAL A 124 -1.68 26.37 -17.92
#